data_AF-A0A348YL42-F1
#
_entry.id   AF-A0A348YL42-F1
#
_cell.length_a   1.000
_cell.length_b   1.000
_cell.length_c   1.000
_cell.angle_alpha   90.00
_cell.angle_beta   90.00
_cell.angle_gamma   90.00
#
_symmetry.space_group_name_H-M   'P 1'
#
loop_
_entity.id
_entity.type
_entity.pdbx_description
1 polymer ?
#
loop_
_entity_poly.entity_id
_entity_poly.type
_entity_poly.pdbx_seq_one_letter_code
_entity_poly.pdbx_strand_id
1 'polypeptide(L)'
;MDKLNQVCRLYKSLKREITELKNEINSLKLRRQNLFVLTYLIDLLIEREQNKDIIPFDNLMTNMKLNEIVAFSSYQVDYQHVIKSIECLFSNCFFIKDGIYKYADRYIFWGTALSPENTDLLKNLLIDKSKKFSFAELGLISRISLANPGKNHQFSQSYSYMIDDFAPYYDARYKTRLEMLLNSYDVSNDERNRAKKCIGLILDNFITKYNDQPLTEVNLGIHKKKVLVVDQVKGDMSILKGGANDDTFEIMLSDAIKENPDADIIVKTHPVSVDLGFSKVSGYYSETKSDNRVIIYNEKINPISLLKNIDKVYVCTSQLGLEALFCKKEVITYGIPFYAGWGLTKDKQKCKRRLRERTLEELFFIVYILYTRYCDPETLKNIEIEDAIQDIIEKRREFFESYV
;
A
#
# COMPACT_ATOMS: atom_id res chain seq x y z
N MET A 1 -41.62 -18.43 -12.78
CA MET A 1 -41.30 -17.71 -14.04
C MET A 1 -41.14 -16.20 -13.84
N ASP A 2 -41.98 -15.53 -13.04
CA ASP A 2 -41.96 -14.05 -12.96
C ASP A 2 -40.62 -13.41 -12.57
N LYS A 3 -39.89 -13.92 -11.56
CA LYS A 3 -38.58 -13.37 -11.20
C LYS A 3 -37.58 -13.38 -12.36
N LEU A 4 -37.57 -14.45 -13.18
CA LEU A 4 -36.71 -14.52 -14.36
C LEU A 4 -37.15 -13.51 -15.43
N ASN A 5 -38.45 -13.37 -15.66
CA ASN A 5 -39.00 -12.36 -16.57
C ASN A 5 -38.72 -10.92 -16.10
N GLN A 6 -38.76 -10.67 -14.79
CA GLN A 6 -38.46 -9.37 -14.19
C GLN A 6 -36.96 -9.04 -14.32
N VAL A 7 -36.07 -10.01 -14.07
CA VAL A 7 -34.62 -9.89 -14.32
C VAL A 7 -34.32 -9.65 -15.81
N CYS A 8 -34.98 -10.38 -16.72
CA CYS A 8 -34.82 -10.18 -18.16
C CYS A 8 -35.33 -8.80 -18.64
N ARG A 9 -36.38 -8.24 -18.01
CA ARG A 9 -36.85 -6.87 -18.27
C ARG A 9 -35.84 -5.84 -17.76
N LEU A 10 -35.34 -5.99 -16.54
CA LEU A 10 -34.30 -5.12 -15.97
C LEU A 10 -33.03 -5.13 -16.84
N TYR A 11 -32.58 -6.32 -17.26
CA TYR A 11 -31.42 -6.50 -18.13
C TYR A 11 -31.62 -5.85 -19.51
N LYS A 12 -32.81 -5.96 -20.10
CA LYS A 12 -33.14 -5.28 -21.37
C LYS A 12 -33.19 -3.75 -21.20
N SER A 13 -33.67 -3.25 -20.06
CA SER A 13 -33.64 -1.81 -19.74
C SER A 13 -32.21 -1.31 -19.63
N LEU A 14 -31.39 -1.92 -18.78
CA LEU A 14 -29.97 -1.59 -18.62
C LEU A 14 -29.22 -1.65 -19.96
N LYS A 15 -29.44 -2.69 -20.76
CA LYS A 15 -28.77 -2.86 -22.06
C LYS A 15 -29.13 -1.76 -23.05
N ARG A 16 -30.36 -1.21 -22.98
CA ARG A 16 -30.80 -0.09 -23.80
C ARG A 16 -30.19 1.23 -23.34
N GLU A 17 -30.24 1.50 -22.04
CA GLU A 17 -29.66 2.68 -21.39
C GLU A 17 -28.14 2.76 -21.65
N ILE A 18 -27.43 1.62 -21.52
CA ILE A 18 -26.02 1.45 -21.91
C ILE A 18 -25.78 1.70 -23.41
N THR A 19 -26.76 1.45 -24.28
CA THR A 19 -26.62 1.67 -25.73
C THR A 19 -26.87 3.13 -26.11
N GLU A 20 -27.82 3.79 -25.46
CA GLU A 20 -28.09 5.22 -25.64
C GLU A 20 -26.89 6.04 -25.12
N LEU A 21 -26.36 5.71 -23.94
CA LEU A 21 -25.10 6.26 -23.41
C LEU A 21 -23.91 6.03 -24.37
N LYS A 22 -23.75 4.82 -24.94
CA LYS A 22 -22.67 4.53 -25.92
C LYS A 22 -22.70 5.46 -27.14
N ASN A 23 -23.88 5.90 -27.57
CA ASN A 23 -24.01 6.76 -28.74
C ASN A 23 -23.62 8.21 -28.45
N GLU A 24 -23.91 8.74 -27.26
CA GLU A 24 -23.34 10.02 -26.79
C GLU A 24 -21.81 9.91 -26.61
N ILE A 25 -21.34 8.82 -25.99
CA ILE A 25 -19.92 8.54 -25.67
C ILE A 25 -19.01 8.55 -26.92
N ASN A 26 -19.50 8.11 -28.09
CA ASN A 26 -18.70 8.06 -29.32
C ASN A 26 -18.20 9.44 -29.82
N SER A 27 -18.77 10.55 -29.32
CA SER A 27 -18.44 11.91 -29.76
C SER A 27 -17.27 12.58 -29.02
N LEU A 28 -16.79 12.01 -27.91
CA LEU A 28 -15.81 12.65 -27.02
C LEU A 28 -14.54 11.80 -26.83
N LYS A 29 -13.39 12.43 -27.12
CA LYS A 29 -12.02 11.90 -27.10
C LYS A 29 -11.77 10.76 -26.08
N LEU A 30 -11.24 9.66 -26.61
CA LEU A 30 -10.60 8.53 -25.92
C LEU A 30 -9.99 8.88 -24.52
N ARG A 31 -10.24 8.01 -23.54
CA ARG A 31 -9.45 7.72 -22.30
C ARG A 31 -9.72 8.42 -20.95
N ARG A 32 -10.42 9.55 -20.82
CA ARG A 32 -10.18 10.39 -19.61
C ARG A 32 -10.44 9.76 -18.22
N GLN A 33 -11.48 8.93 -18.05
CA GLN A 33 -11.73 8.11 -16.83
C GLN A 33 -12.80 7.00 -17.02
N ASN A 34 -13.20 6.72 -18.27
CA ASN A 34 -14.23 5.72 -18.61
C ASN A 34 -13.70 4.32 -18.30
N LEU A 35 -13.98 3.80 -17.11
CA LEU A 35 -12.99 2.93 -16.46
C LEU A 35 -12.66 3.42 -15.03
N PHE A 36 -13.63 3.96 -14.27
CA PHE A 36 -13.40 4.37 -12.86
C PHE A 36 -13.42 3.13 -11.94
N VAL A 37 -12.49 2.25 -12.25
CA VAL A 37 -12.51 0.77 -12.19
C VAL A 37 -13.75 0.13 -11.58
N LEU A 38 -14.72 -0.30 -12.40
CA LEU A 38 -15.95 0.47 -12.57
C LEU A 38 -17.05 -0.16 -11.69
N THR A 39 -17.61 0.47 -10.67
CA THR A 39 -17.37 1.82 -10.11
C THR A 39 -16.67 1.66 -8.75
N TYR A 40 -15.34 1.74 -8.71
CA TYR A 40 -14.48 1.17 -7.65
C TYR A 40 -14.94 -0.22 -7.14
N LEU A 41 -14.90 -1.18 -8.06
CA LEU A 41 -15.50 -2.52 -8.04
C LEU A 41 -17.03 -2.59 -8.06
N ILE A 42 -17.73 -1.44 -8.14
CA ILE A 42 -19.14 -1.22 -7.75
C ILE A 42 -19.25 -1.10 -6.21
N ASP A 43 -18.40 -0.21 -5.67
CA ASP A 43 -18.23 0.18 -4.27
C ASP A 43 -17.97 -1.00 -3.32
N LEU A 44 -16.92 -1.76 -3.67
CA LEU A 44 -16.57 -3.05 -3.04
C LEU A 44 -17.77 -4.01 -2.98
N LEU A 45 -18.52 -4.00 -4.10
CA LEU A 45 -19.80 -4.66 -4.32
C LEU A 45 -20.77 -4.49 -3.15
N ILE A 46 -21.02 -3.21 -2.86
CA ILE A 46 -21.92 -2.68 -1.82
C ILE A 46 -21.40 -3.03 -0.41
N GLU A 47 -20.16 -2.63 -0.15
CA GLU A 47 -19.39 -2.84 1.08
C GLU A 47 -19.61 -4.25 1.67
N ARG A 48 -19.50 -5.23 0.75
CA ARG A 48 -19.66 -6.67 0.95
C ARG A 48 -21.00 -7.10 1.59
N GLU A 49 -22.11 -6.56 1.07
CA GLU A 49 -23.48 -6.72 1.60
C GLU A 49 -23.56 -6.73 3.14
N GLN A 50 -22.86 -5.75 3.74
CA GLN A 50 -23.18 -5.16 5.04
C GLN A 50 -22.94 -6.05 6.29
N ASN A 51 -21.80 -6.75 6.31
CA ASN A 51 -21.19 -7.39 7.50
C ASN A 51 -21.80 -8.72 8.00
N LYS A 52 -22.57 -9.44 7.18
CA LYS A 52 -22.64 -10.91 7.36
C LYS A 52 -21.32 -11.53 6.87
N ASP A 53 -20.88 -12.60 7.52
CA ASP A 53 -19.57 -13.24 7.34
C ASP A 53 -18.35 -12.35 7.68
N ILE A 54 -18.22 -12.05 8.98
CA ILE A 54 -16.89 -11.93 9.60
C ILE A 54 -16.26 -13.33 9.58
N ILE A 55 -15.73 -13.74 8.43
CA ILE A 55 -14.70 -14.79 8.38
C ILE A 55 -13.56 -14.25 9.28
N PRO A 56 -13.19 -14.95 10.38
CA PRO A 56 -12.03 -14.58 11.20
C PRO A 56 -10.80 -14.42 10.32
N PHE A 57 -9.94 -13.45 10.61
CA PHE A 57 -8.80 -13.16 9.73
C PHE A 57 -7.91 -14.40 9.52
N ASP A 58 -7.74 -15.23 10.56
CA ASP A 58 -7.05 -16.51 10.48
C ASP A 58 -7.68 -17.44 9.44
N ASN A 59 -9.01 -17.50 9.34
CA ASN A 59 -9.73 -18.30 8.36
C ASN A 59 -9.62 -17.76 6.92
N LEU A 60 -9.32 -16.47 6.71
CA LEU A 60 -9.09 -15.95 5.36
C LEU A 60 -7.91 -16.67 4.69
N MET A 61 -6.88 -17.04 5.47
CA MET A 61 -5.67 -17.69 4.97
C MET A 61 -5.60 -19.19 5.33
N THR A 62 -6.01 -19.60 6.54
CA THR A 62 -5.96 -21.02 6.98
C THR A 62 -7.13 -21.89 6.50
N ASN A 63 -8.23 -21.29 6.01
CA ASN A 63 -9.31 -22.02 5.32
C ASN A 63 -9.30 -21.82 3.79
N MET A 64 -8.16 -21.42 3.20
CA MET A 64 -7.92 -21.66 1.76
C MET A 64 -7.55 -23.13 1.52
N LYS A 65 -8.30 -24.03 2.15
CA LYS A 65 -8.01 -25.47 2.19
C LYS A 65 -8.60 -26.16 0.97
N LEU A 66 -7.69 -26.52 0.07
CA LEU A 66 -7.79 -27.58 -0.92
C LEU A 66 -8.82 -27.35 -2.03
N ASN A 67 -8.28 -27.07 -3.22
CA ASN A 67 -8.93 -27.10 -4.54
C ASN A 67 -9.63 -25.80 -5.01
N GLU A 68 -9.28 -24.62 -4.49
CA GLU A 68 -9.62 -23.36 -5.18
C GLU A 68 -8.71 -23.14 -6.40
N ILE A 69 -9.31 -22.88 -7.56
CA ILE A 69 -8.61 -22.39 -8.75
C ILE A 69 -8.45 -20.86 -8.63
N VAL A 70 -7.23 -20.34 -8.68
CA VAL A 70 -6.93 -18.93 -8.44
C VAL A 70 -6.45 -18.27 -9.74
N ALA A 71 -7.10 -17.18 -10.14
CA ALA A 71 -6.60 -16.30 -11.20
C ALA A 71 -5.93 -15.07 -10.57
N PHE A 72 -4.64 -14.89 -10.85
CA PHE A 72 -3.90 -13.69 -10.44
C PHE A 72 -3.83 -12.70 -11.60
N SER A 73 -3.94 -11.41 -11.30
CA SER A 73 -3.97 -10.35 -12.31
C SER A 73 -3.01 -9.21 -11.99
N SER A 74 -2.11 -8.93 -12.93
CA SER A 74 -1.13 -7.86 -12.85
C SER A 74 -0.92 -7.20 -14.20
N TYR A 75 -0.83 -5.86 -14.20
CA TYR A 75 -0.52 -5.05 -15.38
C TYR A 75 0.92 -5.27 -15.94
N GLN A 76 1.79 -5.98 -15.20
CA GLN A 76 3.22 -6.09 -15.51
C GLN A 76 3.65 -7.54 -15.72
N VAL A 77 4.39 -7.79 -16.81
CA VAL A 77 4.75 -9.12 -17.33
C VAL A 77 5.75 -9.87 -16.45
N ASP A 78 6.51 -9.17 -15.60
CA ASP A 78 7.62 -9.73 -14.81
C ASP A 78 7.23 -10.17 -13.38
N TYR A 79 5.93 -10.37 -13.11
CA TYR A 79 5.41 -10.71 -11.78
C TYR A 79 5.53 -12.19 -11.41
N GLN A 80 6.27 -13.01 -12.16
CA GLN A 80 6.36 -14.46 -11.90
C GLN A 80 6.90 -14.80 -10.51
N HIS A 81 7.84 -14.02 -9.99
CA HIS A 81 8.39 -14.19 -8.63
C HIS A 81 7.36 -13.81 -7.55
N VAL A 82 6.61 -12.73 -7.74
CA VAL A 82 5.48 -12.34 -6.87
C VAL A 82 4.40 -13.41 -6.87
N ILE A 83 4.05 -13.97 -8.03
CA ILE A 83 3.05 -15.05 -8.13
C ILE A 83 3.53 -16.29 -7.35
N LYS A 84 4.79 -16.71 -7.48
CA LYS A 84 5.36 -17.84 -6.70
C LYS A 84 5.40 -17.59 -5.19
N SER A 85 5.74 -16.37 -4.79
CA SER A 85 5.76 -16.01 -3.36
C SER A 85 4.34 -15.97 -2.79
N ILE A 86 3.36 -15.49 -3.57
CA ILE A 86 1.95 -15.55 -3.21
C ILE A 86 1.45 -17.00 -3.22
N GLU A 87 1.83 -17.85 -4.18
CA GLU A 87 1.52 -19.28 -4.20
C GLU A 87 1.94 -19.98 -2.89
N CYS A 88 3.11 -19.65 -2.33
CA CYS A 88 3.56 -20.15 -1.02
C CYS A 88 2.60 -19.78 0.13
N LEU A 89 2.09 -18.55 0.14
CA LEU A 89 1.13 -18.08 1.16
C LEU A 89 -0.24 -18.80 1.06
N PHE A 90 -0.50 -19.54 -0.02
CA PHE A 90 -1.79 -20.19 -0.34
C PHE A 90 -1.64 -21.72 -0.42
N SER A 91 -1.71 -22.39 0.72
CA SER A 91 -1.60 -23.86 0.77
C SER A 91 -2.74 -24.56 0.01
N ASN A 92 -2.42 -25.32 -1.04
CA ASN A 92 -3.35 -26.14 -1.84
C ASN A 92 -4.30 -25.37 -2.79
N CYS A 93 -3.84 -24.24 -3.33
CA CYS A 93 -4.49 -23.54 -4.44
C CYS A 93 -3.83 -23.86 -5.79
N PHE A 94 -4.61 -23.83 -6.87
CA PHE A 94 -4.11 -24.01 -8.24
C PHE A 94 -4.16 -22.69 -9.02
N PHE A 95 -2.99 -22.08 -9.26
CA PHE A 95 -2.91 -20.80 -9.95
C PHE A 95 -2.98 -20.99 -11.46
N ILE A 96 -3.90 -20.29 -12.12
CA ILE A 96 -4.12 -20.34 -13.57
C ILE A 96 -3.72 -19.03 -14.26
N LYS A 97 -3.26 -19.18 -15.51
CA LYS A 97 -2.83 -18.08 -16.39
C LYS A 97 -3.66 -18.10 -17.68
N ASP A 98 -3.82 -16.92 -18.26
CA ASP A 98 -4.29 -16.54 -19.60
C ASP A 98 -5.43 -17.34 -20.25
N GLY A 99 -6.53 -16.64 -20.57
CA GLY A 99 -7.63 -17.15 -21.40
C GLY A 99 -8.59 -18.13 -20.72
N ILE A 100 -8.18 -18.77 -19.62
CA ILE A 100 -9.01 -19.71 -18.84
C ILE A 100 -9.56 -19.12 -17.52
N TYR A 101 -9.34 -17.84 -17.26
CA TYR A 101 -9.69 -17.16 -16.01
C TYR A 101 -11.16 -17.30 -15.57
N LYS A 102 -12.11 -17.53 -16.49
CA LYS A 102 -13.54 -17.78 -16.19
C LYS A 102 -13.78 -19.02 -15.32
N TYR A 103 -12.82 -19.93 -15.22
CA TYR A 103 -12.89 -21.13 -14.38
C TYR A 103 -12.30 -20.93 -12.97
N ALA A 104 -11.67 -19.79 -12.67
CA ALA A 104 -11.19 -19.50 -11.32
C ALA A 104 -12.34 -19.37 -10.32
N ASP A 105 -12.12 -19.84 -9.10
CA ASP A 105 -12.99 -19.64 -7.93
C ASP A 105 -12.67 -18.35 -7.20
N ARG A 106 -11.42 -17.89 -7.32
CA ARG A 106 -10.91 -16.65 -6.73
C ARG A 106 -10.11 -15.82 -7.73
N TYR A 107 -10.30 -14.51 -7.66
CA TYR A 107 -9.51 -13.51 -8.36
C TYR A 107 -8.62 -12.74 -7.39
N ILE A 108 -7.33 -12.63 -7.67
CA ILE A 108 -6.39 -11.78 -6.93
C ILE A 108 -5.97 -10.63 -7.82
N PHE A 109 -6.31 -9.40 -7.43
CA PHE A 109 -5.93 -8.17 -8.12
C PHE A 109 -4.68 -7.59 -7.49
N TRP A 110 -3.65 -7.31 -8.29
CA TRP A 110 -2.49 -6.56 -7.82
C TRP A 110 -2.80 -5.06 -7.74
N GLY A 111 -2.92 -4.54 -6.51
CA GLY A 111 -3.40 -3.18 -6.26
C GLY A 111 -4.74 -2.89 -6.95
N THR A 112 -4.93 -1.65 -7.42
CA THR A 112 -6.18 -1.25 -8.10
C THR A 112 -5.97 -0.46 -9.39
N ALA A 113 -4.84 -0.67 -10.06
CA ALA A 113 -4.63 -0.15 -11.40
C ALA A 113 -5.49 -0.93 -12.43
N LEU A 114 -5.86 -0.30 -13.54
CA LEU A 114 -6.59 -0.96 -14.62
C LEU A 114 -5.63 -1.65 -15.59
N SER A 115 -5.95 -2.89 -15.95
CA SER A 115 -5.38 -3.59 -17.11
C SER A 115 -6.52 -4.15 -17.99
N PRO A 116 -6.25 -4.48 -19.26
CA PRO A 116 -7.21 -5.21 -20.10
C PRO A 116 -7.66 -6.52 -19.43
N GLU A 117 -6.74 -7.27 -18.83
CA GLU A 117 -6.99 -8.53 -18.12
C GLU A 117 -7.92 -8.29 -16.91
N ASN A 118 -7.62 -7.29 -16.07
CA ASN A 118 -8.48 -6.89 -14.94
C ASN A 118 -9.93 -6.67 -15.39
N THR A 119 -10.13 -6.11 -16.58
CA THR A 119 -11.47 -5.79 -17.10
C THR A 119 -12.31 -7.04 -17.40
N ASP A 120 -11.69 -8.16 -17.76
CA ASP A 120 -12.41 -9.42 -18.02
C ASP A 120 -12.65 -10.25 -16.75
N LEU A 121 -11.73 -10.23 -15.78
CA LEU A 121 -11.95 -10.82 -14.46
C LEU A 121 -13.12 -10.15 -13.73
N LEU A 122 -13.20 -8.82 -13.82
CA LEU A 122 -14.28 -8.03 -13.25
C LEU A 122 -15.64 -8.35 -13.89
N LYS A 123 -15.70 -8.61 -15.21
CA LYS A 123 -16.94 -9.09 -15.85
C LYS A 123 -17.39 -10.43 -15.27
N ASN A 124 -16.46 -11.35 -15.02
CA ASN A 124 -16.80 -12.66 -14.44
C ASN A 124 -17.35 -12.52 -13.01
N LEU A 125 -16.72 -11.70 -12.15
CA LEU A 125 -17.21 -11.40 -10.80
C LEU A 125 -18.61 -10.77 -10.78
N LEU A 126 -18.91 -9.92 -11.76
CA LEU A 126 -20.24 -9.29 -11.89
C LEU A 126 -21.32 -10.24 -12.43
N ILE A 127 -20.92 -11.33 -13.10
CA ILE A 127 -21.83 -12.36 -13.62
C ILE A 127 -22.08 -13.47 -12.58
N ASP A 128 -21.04 -13.87 -11.85
CA ASP A 128 -21.08 -14.95 -10.86
C ASP A 128 -20.63 -14.45 -9.47
N LYS A 129 -21.62 -14.10 -8.64
CA LYS A 129 -21.42 -13.66 -7.24
C LYS A 129 -20.86 -14.75 -6.30
N SER A 130 -20.74 -16.01 -6.73
CA SER A 130 -20.09 -17.05 -5.91
C SER A 130 -18.57 -16.94 -5.93
N LYS A 131 -18.01 -16.24 -6.94
CA LYS A 131 -16.58 -16.05 -7.10
C LYS A 131 -16.03 -15.06 -6.07
N LYS A 132 -14.90 -15.43 -5.47
CA LYS A 132 -14.22 -14.64 -4.44
C LYS A 132 -13.25 -13.67 -5.10
N PHE A 133 -12.94 -12.56 -4.43
CA PHE A 133 -11.83 -11.71 -4.83
C PHE A 133 -10.99 -11.25 -3.63
N SER A 134 -9.77 -10.84 -3.90
CA SER A 134 -8.86 -10.22 -2.94
C SER A 134 -7.92 -9.25 -3.66
N PHE A 135 -7.47 -8.23 -2.96
CA PHE A 135 -6.39 -7.35 -3.39
C PHE A 135 -5.08 -7.82 -2.77
N ALA A 136 -4.04 -7.90 -3.58
CA ALA A 136 -2.67 -8.14 -3.13
C ALA A 136 -1.83 -6.87 -3.30
N GLU A 137 -1.02 -6.58 -2.29
CA GLU A 137 -0.02 -5.50 -2.27
C GLU A 137 1.26 -6.00 -1.61
N LEU A 138 2.35 -5.27 -1.78
CA LEU A 138 3.58 -5.49 -1.00
C LEU A 138 3.37 -5.09 0.46
N GLY A 139 3.91 -5.89 1.37
CA GLY A 139 4.02 -5.51 2.77
C GLY A 139 5.01 -4.36 2.99
N LEU A 140 5.08 -3.92 4.25
CA LEU A 140 5.78 -2.68 4.63
C LEU A 140 7.28 -2.87 4.90
N ILE A 141 7.73 -4.14 4.98
CA ILE A 141 9.14 -4.54 4.92
C ILE A 141 9.25 -5.44 3.68
N SER A 142 9.38 -4.83 2.51
CA SER A 142 9.18 -5.55 1.24
C SER A 142 10.44 -6.29 0.81
N ARG A 143 11.54 -5.58 0.56
CA ARG A 143 12.67 -6.10 -0.23
C ARG A 143 13.95 -5.31 0.01
N ILE A 144 15.06 -5.72 -0.62
CA ILE A 144 16.30 -4.95 -0.61
C ILE A 144 16.18 -3.76 -1.57
N SER A 145 16.08 -3.97 -2.89
CA SER A 145 16.01 -2.90 -3.88
C SER A 145 14.67 -2.85 -4.61
N LEU A 146 14.24 -1.63 -4.96
CA LEU A 146 13.13 -1.42 -5.88
C LEU A 146 13.55 -1.60 -7.35
N ALA A 147 14.81 -1.33 -7.68
CA ALA A 147 15.34 -1.56 -9.01
C ALA A 147 15.32 -3.06 -9.33
N ASN A 148 15.13 -3.41 -10.60
CA ASN A 148 15.25 -4.79 -11.10
C ASN A 148 16.46 -4.85 -12.06
N PRO A 149 17.70 -4.91 -11.55
CA PRO A 149 18.90 -4.63 -12.33
C PRO A 149 19.49 -5.96 -12.84
N GLY A 150 18.78 -6.61 -13.76
CA GLY A 150 19.25 -7.81 -14.47
C GLY A 150 19.81 -8.91 -13.56
N LYS A 151 21.15 -9.00 -13.49
CA LYS A 151 21.90 -10.04 -12.76
C LYS A 151 21.58 -10.15 -11.26
N ASN A 152 21.02 -9.09 -10.66
CA ASN A 152 20.80 -8.97 -9.22
C ASN A 152 19.33 -9.18 -8.80
N HIS A 153 18.57 -10.00 -9.54
CA HIS A 153 17.13 -10.24 -9.30
C HIS A 153 16.79 -10.72 -7.87
N GLN A 154 17.69 -11.43 -7.19
CA GLN A 154 17.49 -11.86 -5.80
C GLN A 154 17.13 -10.70 -4.85
N PHE A 155 17.74 -9.52 -5.05
CA PHE A 155 17.51 -8.34 -4.20
C PHE A 155 16.22 -7.58 -4.51
N SER A 156 15.54 -7.87 -5.63
CA SER A 156 14.26 -7.26 -6.00
C SER A 156 13.04 -8.10 -5.62
N GLN A 157 13.22 -9.34 -5.16
CA GLN A 157 12.15 -10.20 -4.66
C GLN A 157 11.63 -9.70 -3.29
N SER A 158 10.36 -9.98 -2.97
CA SER A 158 9.71 -9.45 -1.76
C SER A 158 9.45 -10.52 -0.72
N TYR A 159 9.83 -10.20 0.52
CA TYR A 159 9.62 -10.98 1.72
C TYR A 159 8.20 -10.89 2.25
N SER A 160 7.45 -9.84 1.93
CA SER A 160 6.15 -9.60 2.55
C SER A 160 5.06 -9.11 1.61
N TYR A 161 3.84 -9.52 1.93
CA TYR A 161 2.62 -9.28 1.17
C TYR A 161 1.44 -8.98 2.10
N MET A 162 0.54 -8.13 1.64
CA MET A 162 -0.73 -7.81 2.29
C MET A 162 -1.87 -8.23 1.39
N ILE A 163 -2.84 -8.97 1.93
CA ILE A 163 -3.97 -9.52 1.18
C ILE A 163 -5.27 -9.12 1.89
N ASP A 164 -6.14 -8.40 1.18
CA ASP A 164 -7.41 -7.89 1.72
C ASP A 164 -8.59 -8.26 0.81
N ASP A 165 -9.61 -8.90 1.37
CA ASP A 165 -10.84 -9.29 0.65
C ASP A 165 -12.01 -8.30 0.87
N PHE A 166 -11.71 -7.13 1.46
CA PHE A 166 -12.54 -5.93 1.41
C PHE A 166 -11.89 -4.89 0.48
N ALA A 167 -10.80 -4.25 0.91
CA ALA A 167 -10.10 -3.20 0.15
C ALA A 167 -8.62 -3.09 0.53
N PRO A 168 -7.73 -2.60 -0.37
CA PRO A 168 -6.34 -2.37 -0.03
C PRO A 168 -6.21 -1.44 1.18
N TYR A 169 -5.24 -1.73 2.04
CA TYR A 169 -5.06 -1.07 3.34
C TYR A 169 -5.04 0.47 3.29
N TYR A 170 -4.60 1.06 2.18
CA TYR A 170 -4.52 2.51 1.95
C TYR A 170 -5.84 3.17 1.50
N ASP A 171 -6.94 2.42 1.34
CA ASP A 171 -8.22 2.98 0.92
C ASP A 171 -9.09 3.40 2.11
N ALA A 172 -9.01 4.68 2.47
CA ALA A 172 -9.78 5.23 3.60
C ALA A 172 -11.25 5.49 3.26
N ARG A 173 -11.67 5.36 2.00
CA ARG A 173 -13.07 5.57 1.60
C ARG A 173 -13.97 4.44 2.12
N TYR A 174 -13.41 3.24 2.26
CA TYR A 174 -14.13 2.02 2.67
C TYR A 174 -13.49 1.34 3.88
N LYS A 175 -14.24 0.45 4.51
CA LYS A 175 -13.72 -0.46 5.54
C LYS A 175 -12.77 -1.50 4.92
N THR A 176 -11.58 -1.66 5.49
CA THR A 176 -10.57 -2.68 5.11
C THR A 176 -10.45 -3.75 6.20
N ARG A 177 -9.91 -4.94 5.93
CA ARG A 177 -9.63 -5.93 7.00
C ARG A 177 -8.69 -5.38 8.05
N LEU A 178 -7.70 -4.58 7.64
CA LEU A 178 -6.83 -3.90 8.57
C LEU A 178 -7.60 -2.93 9.50
N GLU A 179 -8.54 -2.14 8.97
CA GLU A 179 -9.41 -1.28 9.79
C GLU A 179 -10.36 -2.08 10.70
N MET A 180 -10.74 -3.31 10.32
CA MET A 180 -11.46 -4.23 11.21
C MET A 180 -10.60 -4.65 12.39
N LEU A 181 -9.40 -5.17 12.12
CA LEU A 181 -8.47 -5.63 13.16
C LEU A 181 -8.08 -4.49 14.11
N LEU A 182 -7.76 -3.32 13.55
CA LEU A 182 -7.41 -2.13 14.36
C LEU A 182 -8.58 -1.63 15.22
N ASN A 183 -9.85 -1.85 14.83
CA ASN A 183 -10.98 -1.60 15.72
C ASN A 183 -11.20 -2.71 16.77
N SER A 184 -11.14 -3.99 16.38
CA SER A 184 -11.69 -5.09 17.19
C SER A 184 -10.69 -6.03 17.86
N TYR A 185 -9.42 -6.05 17.47
CA TYR A 185 -8.45 -7.01 18.00
C TYR A 185 -7.88 -6.57 19.35
N ASP A 186 -7.97 -7.42 20.37
CA ASP A 186 -7.40 -7.16 21.69
C ASP A 186 -5.99 -7.74 21.80
N VAL A 187 -5.00 -6.87 21.62
CA VAL A 187 -3.58 -7.22 21.71
C VAL A 187 -3.24 -7.54 23.17
N SER A 188 -2.65 -8.70 23.41
CA SER A 188 -2.17 -9.14 24.72
C SER A 188 -0.87 -8.43 25.13
N ASN A 189 -0.43 -8.64 26.37
CA ASN A 189 0.87 -8.12 26.84
C ASN A 189 2.04 -8.75 26.08
N ASP A 190 1.98 -10.04 25.76
CA ASP A 190 3.06 -10.74 25.07
C ASP A 190 3.18 -10.31 23.61
N GLU A 191 2.05 -10.03 22.95
CA GLU A 191 2.00 -9.48 21.60
C GLU A 191 2.50 -8.04 21.53
N ARG A 192 2.13 -7.18 22.50
CA ARG A 192 2.74 -5.83 22.65
C ARG A 192 4.25 -5.94 22.90
N ASN A 193 4.70 -6.90 23.70
CA ASN A 193 6.12 -7.14 23.95
C ASN A 193 6.86 -7.66 22.70
N ARG A 194 6.25 -8.53 21.89
CA ARG A 194 6.78 -8.97 20.58
C ARG A 194 6.93 -7.78 19.64
N ALA A 195 5.85 -7.01 19.45
CA ALA A 195 5.86 -5.81 18.62
C ALA A 195 6.95 -4.81 19.05
N LYS A 196 7.09 -4.55 20.35
CA LYS A 196 8.14 -3.67 20.89
C LYS A 196 9.55 -4.15 20.56
N LYS A 197 9.80 -5.47 20.60
CA LYS A 197 11.09 -6.06 20.18
C LYS A 197 11.33 -5.88 18.68
N CYS A 198 10.32 -6.16 17.85
CA CYS A 198 10.42 -5.99 16.40
C CYS A 198 10.66 -4.51 16.00
N ILE A 199 9.99 -3.55 16.65
CA ILE A 199 10.26 -2.10 16.46
C ILE A 199 11.71 -1.78 16.83
N GLY A 200 12.24 -2.34 17.92
CA GLY A 200 13.65 -2.21 18.31
C GLY A 200 14.59 -2.71 17.20
N LEU A 201 14.42 -3.96 16.77
CA LEU A 201 15.20 -4.56 15.68
C LEU A 201 15.18 -3.70 14.40
N ILE A 202 14.02 -3.16 14.04
CA ILE A 202 13.84 -2.27 12.89
C ILE A 202 14.62 -0.96 13.05
N LEU A 203 14.59 -0.32 14.21
CA LEU A 203 15.24 0.97 14.47
C LEU A 203 16.76 0.87 14.64
N ASP A 204 17.22 -0.23 15.25
CA ASP A 204 18.63 -0.54 15.49
C ASP A 204 19.32 -0.94 14.18
N ASN A 205 18.62 -1.70 13.32
CA ASN A 205 19.13 -2.14 12.02
C ASN A 205 18.67 -1.25 10.84
N PHE A 206 18.00 -0.12 11.09
CA PHE A 206 17.56 0.82 10.05
C PHE A 206 16.73 0.15 8.92
N ILE A 207 15.80 -0.72 9.26
CA ILE A 207 14.98 -1.50 8.32
C ILE A 207 13.78 -0.68 7.83
N THR A 208 13.55 -0.64 6.52
CA THR A 208 12.47 0.13 5.88
C THR A 208 11.79 -0.68 4.75
N LYS A 209 10.86 -0.09 3.98
CA LYS A 209 10.17 -0.83 2.90
C LYS A 209 11.12 -1.43 1.86
N TYR A 210 12.06 -0.59 1.43
CA TYR A 210 13.22 -0.94 0.61
C TYR A 210 14.44 -0.67 1.48
N ASN A 211 15.53 -1.42 1.31
CA ASN A 211 16.66 -1.48 2.23
C ASN A 211 18.02 -1.26 1.53
N ASP A 212 18.01 -0.73 0.31
CA ASP A 212 19.17 -0.45 -0.53
C ASP A 212 19.70 1.00 -0.43
N GLN A 213 19.23 1.78 0.55
CA GLN A 213 19.68 3.16 0.72
C GLN A 213 20.87 3.24 1.67
N PRO A 214 21.85 4.13 1.40
CA PRO A 214 23.03 4.27 2.24
C PRO A 214 22.71 4.82 3.63
N LEU A 215 23.55 4.44 4.59
CA LEU A 215 23.60 5.00 5.94
C LEU A 215 24.66 6.11 6.01
N THR A 216 24.43 7.20 5.29
CA THR A 216 25.27 8.40 5.29
C THR A 216 24.86 9.40 6.36
N GLU A 217 25.80 10.27 6.76
CA GLU A 217 25.49 11.48 7.52
C GLU A 217 24.61 12.43 6.69
N VAL A 218 23.71 13.14 7.35
CA VAL A 218 22.71 13.97 6.68
C VAL A 218 23.01 15.44 6.92
N ASN A 219 23.50 16.12 5.89
CA ASN A 219 23.66 17.58 5.95
C ASN A 219 22.30 18.26 5.69
N LEU A 220 21.55 18.49 6.76
CA LEU A 220 20.25 19.15 6.73
C LEU A 220 20.40 20.60 7.21
N GLY A 221 20.57 21.58 6.31
CA GLY A 221 20.40 23.01 6.61
C GLY A 221 21.25 23.60 7.75
N ILE A 222 20.87 24.79 8.23
CA ILE A 222 21.66 25.56 9.23
C ILE A 222 20.96 25.81 10.56
N HIS A 223 19.62 25.73 10.63
CA HIS A 223 18.88 25.97 11.86
C HIS A 223 19.02 24.79 12.83
N LYS A 224 18.61 24.92 14.10
CA LYS A 224 18.64 23.76 15.02
C LYS A 224 17.48 22.79 14.79
N LYS A 225 16.28 23.32 14.49
CA LYS A 225 15.06 22.54 14.27
C LYS A 225 14.93 22.11 12.81
N LYS A 226 14.51 20.87 12.58
CA LYS A 226 14.29 20.28 11.24
C LYS A 226 12.89 19.73 11.12
N VAL A 227 12.16 20.19 10.11
CA VAL A 227 10.81 19.72 9.77
C VAL A 227 10.88 19.00 8.44
N LEU A 228 10.39 17.77 8.38
CA LEU A 228 10.33 16.98 7.16
C LEU A 228 8.97 17.12 6.49
N VAL A 229 8.94 17.45 5.20
CA VAL A 229 7.78 17.39 4.33
C VAL A 229 8.03 16.28 3.31
N VAL A 230 7.14 15.29 3.26
CA VAL A 230 7.35 14.08 2.46
C VAL A 230 6.62 14.18 1.12
N ASP A 231 7.37 14.10 0.02
CA ASP A 231 6.82 14.00 -1.32
C ASP A 231 6.28 12.59 -1.62
N GLN A 232 5.38 12.50 -2.58
CA GLN A 232 4.88 11.24 -3.14
C GLN A 232 4.78 11.33 -4.67
N VAL A 233 4.74 10.18 -5.33
CA VAL A 233 4.59 10.10 -6.79
C VAL A 233 3.20 10.58 -7.21
N LYS A 234 3.13 11.46 -8.22
CA LYS A 234 1.84 11.87 -8.82
C LYS A 234 1.10 10.66 -9.36
N GLY A 235 -0.14 10.46 -8.93
CA GLY A 235 -0.95 9.28 -9.27
C GLY A 235 -0.76 8.06 -8.35
N ASP A 236 -0.02 8.18 -7.25
CA ASP A 236 -0.05 7.21 -6.14
C ASP A 236 -1.49 7.05 -5.64
N MET A 237 -2.02 5.83 -5.74
CA MET A 237 -3.40 5.50 -5.38
C MET A 237 -3.72 5.77 -3.91
N SER A 238 -2.72 5.75 -3.03
CA SER A 238 -2.92 6.05 -1.61
C SER A 238 -3.33 7.51 -1.39
N ILE A 239 -2.95 8.45 -2.25
CA ILE A 239 -3.31 9.87 -2.14
C ILE A 239 -4.81 10.04 -2.35
N LEU A 240 -5.29 9.69 -3.55
CA LEU A 240 -6.70 9.82 -3.94
C LEU A 240 -7.63 9.05 -2.99
N LYS A 241 -7.21 7.87 -2.55
CA LYS A 241 -8.02 7.00 -1.69
C LYS A 241 -7.88 7.30 -0.19
N GLY A 242 -6.81 7.99 0.20
CA GLY A 242 -6.68 8.60 1.51
C GLY A 242 -7.46 9.90 1.65
N GLY A 243 -8.27 10.29 0.64
CA GLY A 243 -9.07 11.52 0.68
C GLY A 243 -8.27 12.79 0.35
N ALA A 244 -7.05 12.66 -0.19
CA ALA A 244 -6.23 13.78 -0.61
C ALA A 244 -6.31 14.00 -2.14
N ASN A 245 -5.86 15.18 -2.57
CA ASN A 245 -5.80 15.61 -3.96
C ASN A 245 -4.49 16.36 -4.24
N ASP A 246 -4.34 16.94 -5.44
CA ASP A 246 -3.11 17.63 -5.82
C ASP A 246 -2.87 18.89 -4.95
N ASP A 247 -3.90 19.71 -4.73
CA ASP A 247 -3.86 20.91 -3.86
C ASP A 247 -3.38 20.62 -2.43
N THR A 248 -3.60 19.39 -1.96
CA THR A 248 -3.23 18.94 -0.61
C THR A 248 -1.72 19.10 -0.35
N PHE A 249 -0.88 18.90 -1.37
CA PHE A 249 0.57 19.03 -1.22
C PHE A 249 1.02 20.49 -1.13
N GLU A 250 0.37 21.40 -1.84
CA GLU A 250 0.65 22.84 -1.73
C GLU A 250 0.27 23.36 -0.34
N ILE A 251 -0.91 22.98 0.15
CA ILE A 251 -1.39 23.32 1.50
C ILE A 251 -0.44 22.74 2.56
N MET A 252 -0.05 21.47 2.44
CA MET A 252 0.85 20.80 3.39
C MET A 252 2.21 21.50 3.51
N LEU A 253 2.82 21.91 2.39
CA LEU A 253 4.07 22.66 2.40
C LEU A 253 3.89 24.07 2.95
N SER A 254 2.79 24.75 2.60
CA SER A 254 2.47 26.09 3.11
C SER A 254 2.31 26.11 4.63
N ASP A 255 1.58 25.14 5.18
CA ASP A 255 1.38 24.98 6.62
C ASP A 255 2.70 24.59 7.32
N ALA A 256 3.52 23.71 6.74
CA ALA A 256 4.83 23.39 7.30
C ALA A 256 5.75 24.62 7.39
N ILE A 257 5.75 25.50 6.40
CA ILE A 257 6.53 26.75 6.40
C ILE A 257 6.02 27.76 7.43
N LYS A 258 4.68 27.86 7.60
CA LYS A 258 4.00 28.81 8.50
C LYS A 258 4.02 28.38 9.97
N GLU A 259 3.74 27.10 10.25
CA GLU A 259 3.66 26.54 11.61
C GLU A 259 5.05 26.41 12.26
N ASN A 260 6.14 26.51 11.49
CA ASN A 260 7.52 26.30 11.97
C ASN A 260 8.47 27.41 11.43
N PRO A 261 8.39 28.65 11.96
CA PRO A 261 9.17 29.78 11.46
C PRO A 261 10.70 29.63 11.69
N ASP A 262 11.10 29.03 12.80
CA ASP A 262 12.52 28.91 13.23
C ASP A 262 13.18 27.58 12.84
N ALA A 263 12.65 26.90 11.82
CA ALA A 263 13.12 25.60 11.36
C ALA A 263 13.49 25.60 9.87
N ASP A 264 14.40 24.70 9.50
CA ASP A 264 14.57 24.29 8.11
C ASP A 264 13.46 23.30 7.73
N ILE A 265 12.87 23.51 6.56
CA ILE A 265 11.83 22.71 5.96
C ILE A 265 12.47 21.80 4.91
N ILE A 266 12.76 20.57 5.29
CA ILE A 266 13.37 19.55 4.44
C ILE A 266 12.27 18.90 3.61
N VAL A 267 12.28 19.09 2.28
CA VAL A 267 11.35 18.44 1.36
C VAL A 267 12.01 17.21 0.78
N LYS A 268 11.60 16.00 1.24
CA LYS A 268 12.18 14.75 0.76
C LYS A 268 11.42 14.23 -0.46
N THR A 269 12.09 14.19 -1.62
CA THR A 269 11.54 13.60 -2.84
C THR A 269 11.45 12.07 -2.73
N HIS A 270 10.47 11.47 -3.44
CA HIS A 270 10.22 10.03 -3.39
C HIS A 270 11.34 9.21 -4.08
N PRO A 271 11.82 8.08 -3.49
CA PRO A 271 12.96 7.31 -4.03
C PRO A 271 12.74 6.80 -5.46
N VAL A 272 11.51 6.45 -5.86
CA VAL A 272 11.20 6.05 -7.25
C VAL A 272 11.67 7.08 -8.28
N SER A 273 11.54 8.39 -7.99
CA SER A 273 11.97 9.46 -8.90
C SER A 273 13.50 9.57 -8.98
N VAL A 274 14.21 9.09 -7.94
CA VAL A 274 15.67 8.97 -7.91
C VAL A 274 16.13 7.72 -8.68
N ASP A 275 15.53 6.56 -8.39
CA ASP A 275 15.93 5.26 -8.95
C ASP A 275 15.54 5.08 -10.43
N LEU A 276 14.37 5.59 -10.85
CA LEU A 276 13.89 5.50 -12.25
C LEU A 276 14.11 6.77 -13.08
N GLY A 277 14.53 7.85 -12.42
CA GLY A 277 14.75 9.18 -13.00
C GLY A 277 13.49 10.06 -13.06
N PHE A 278 13.67 11.33 -12.67
CA PHE A 278 12.61 12.36 -12.63
C PHE A 278 11.87 12.58 -13.96
N SER A 279 12.50 12.23 -15.10
CA SER A 279 11.87 12.30 -16.43
C SER A 279 10.82 11.21 -16.69
N LYS A 280 10.79 10.13 -15.89
CA LYS A 280 9.79 9.05 -15.99
C LYS A 280 8.75 9.10 -14.88
N VAL A 281 9.11 9.61 -13.70
CA VAL A 281 8.23 9.65 -12.52
C VAL A 281 8.41 10.98 -11.78
N SER A 282 7.38 11.82 -11.79
CA SER A 282 7.35 13.12 -11.10
C SER A 282 6.61 13.01 -9.76
N GLY A 283 7.19 13.61 -8.71
CA GLY A 283 6.52 13.90 -7.45
C GLY A 283 5.87 15.28 -7.42
N TYR A 284 5.14 15.60 -6.37
CA TYR A 284 4.45 16.89 -6.22
C TYR A 284 5.42 18.06 -6.08
N TYR A 285 6.56 17.86 -5.41
CA TYR A 285 7.56 18.91 -5.19
C TYR A 285 8.71 18.91 -6.21
N SER A 286 8.55 18.24 -7.36
CA SER A 286 9.61 18.16 -8.40
C SER A 286 9.99 19.51 -9.03
N GLU A 287 9.10 20.50 -8.98
CA GLU A 287 9.33 21.86 -9.49
C GLU A 287 9.59 22.89 -8.36
N THR A 288 9.54 22.46 -7.10
CA THR A 288 9.79 23.33 -5.95
C THR A 288 11.27 23.73 -5.92
N LYS A 289 11.53 25.03 -5.81
CA LYS A 289 12.90 25.56 -5.68
C LYS A 289 13.30 25.61 -4.21
N SER A 290 14.55 25.29 -3.91
CA SER A 290 15.12 25.57 -2.60
C SER A 290 15.22 27.08 -2.35
N ASP A 291 15.08 27.48 -1.09
CA ASP A 291 15.37 28.83 -0.61
C ASP A 291 16.14 28.77 0.72
N ASN A 292 16.23 29.88 1.46
CA ASN A 292 16.99 29.97 2.71
C ASN A 292 16.46 29.07 3.86
N ARG A 293 15.23 28.54 3.77
CA ARG A 293 14.66 27.60 4.74
C ARG A 293 14.07 26.33 4.10
N VAL A 294 13.61 26.38 2.85
CA VAL A 294 13.10 25.21 2.13
C VAL A 294 14.25 24.51 1.41
N ILE A 295 14.54 23.27 1.81
CA ILE A 295 15.66 22.49 1.31
C ILE A 295 15.13 21.24 0.61
N ILE A 296 15.27 21.16 -0.71
CA ILE A 296 14.90 19.96 -1.47
C ILE A 296 15.97 18.88 -1.30
N TYR A 297 15.64 17.78 -0.63
CA TYR A 297 16.53 16.64 -0.43
C TYR A 297 16.20 15.52 -1.42
N ASN A 298 16.94 15.50 -2.53
CA ASN A 298 16.72 14.58 -3.64
C ASN A 298 17.62 13.33 -3.64
N GLU A 299 18.54 13.20 -2.69
CA GLU A 299 19.43 12.04 -2.60
C GLU A 299 18.70 10.78 -2.08
N LYS A 300 19.32 9.62 -2.33
CA LYS A 300 18.92 8.33 -1.77
C LYS A 300 19.49 8.20 -0.35
N ILE A 301 18.61 8.07 0.63
CA ILE A 301 18.95 7.99 2.05
C ILE A 301 18.01 7.01 2.76
N ASN A 302 18.52 6.30 3.76
CA ASN A 302 17.68 5.47 4.63
C ASN A 302 16.68 6.32 5.44
N PRO A 303 15.36 6.06 5.37
CA PRO A 303 14.36 6.86 6.07
C PRO A 303 14.56 6.95 7.59
N ILE A 304 14.98 5.87 8.26
CA ILE A 304 15.22 5.89 9.72
C ILE A 304 16.44 6.76 10.07
N SER A 305 17.51 6.72 9.26
CA SER A 305 18.68 7.60 9.43
C SER A 305 18.31 9.08 9.27
N LEU A 306 17.53 9.40 8.24
CA LEU A 306 16.97 10.74 8.05
C LEU A 306 16.14 11.17 9.27
N LEU A 307 15.16 10.35 9.67
CA LEU A 307 14.23 10.66 10.75
C LEU A 307 14.90 10.88 12.10
N LYS A 308 16.02 10.22 12.40
CA LYS A 308 16.79 10.48 13.64
C LYS A 308 17.14 11.98 13.79
N ASN A 309 17.35 12.69 12.68
CA ASN A 309 17.71 14.11 12.59
C ASN A 309 16.50 15.08 12.40
N ILE A 310 15.26 14.60 12.45
CA ILE A 310 14.04 15.39 12.23
C ILE A 310 13.26 15.56 13.54
N ASP A 311 12.62 16.71 13.78
CA ASP A 311 11.75 16.95 14.94
C ASP A 311 10.28 16.60 14.66
N LYS A 312 9.77 16.98 13.47
CA LYS A 312 8.35 16.97 13.10
C LYS A 312 8.18 16.61 11.63
N VAL A 313 7.16 15.83 11.29
CA VAL A 313 6.95 15.26 9.94
C VAL A 313 5.55 15.56 9.41
N TYR A 314 5.49 16.11 8.21
CA TYR A 314 4.28 16.37 7.44
C TYR A 314 4.20 15.36 6.30
N VAL A 315 3.12 14.60 6.23
CA VAL A 315 2.87 13.60 5.20
C VAL A 315 1.47 13.74 4.62
N CYS A 316 1.31 13.39 3.34
CA CYS A 316 -0.01 13.19 2.76
C CYS A 316 -0.53 11.80 3.20
N THR A 317 0.00 10.72 2.62
CA THR A 317 -0.36 9.33 2.94
C THR A 317 0.84 8.36 2.99
N SER A 318 2.06 8.85 2.76
CA SER A 318 3.29 8.04 2.67
C SER A 318 3.53 7.13 3.88
N GLN A 319 4.08 5.93 3.64
CA GLN A 319 4.54 5.02 4.70
C GLN A 319 5.58 5.68 5.64
N LEU A 320 6.37 6.64 5.15
CA LEU A 320 7.41 7.31 5.94
C LEU A 320 6.83 7.97 7.21
N GLY A 321 5.56 8.40 7.19
CA GLY A 321 4.89 8.89 8.39
C GLY A 321 4.73 7.84 9.49
N LEU A 322 4.62 6.55 9.16
CA LEU A 322 4.63 5.46 10.15
C LEU A 322 6.05 5.18 10.67
N GLU A 323 7.04 5.20 9.78
CA GLU A 323 8.46 5.09 10.16
C GLU A 323 8.87 6.24 11.10
N ALA A 324 8.28 7.43 10.92
CA ALA A 324 8.42 8.57 11.83
C ALA A 324 7.79 8.33 13.21
N LEU A 325 6.67 7.61 13.30
CA LEU A 325 6.08 7.19 14.58
C LEU A 325 6.99 6.20 15.32
N PHE A 326 7.63 5.25 14.62
CA PHE A 326 8.66 4.36 15.21
C PHE A 326 9.83 5.17 15.78
N CYS A 327 10.27 6.20 15.05
CA CYS A 327 11.25 7.18 15.51
C CYS A 327 10.72 8.18 16.57
N LYS A 328 9.49 8.02 17.09
CA LYS A 328 8.82 8.85 18.11
C LYS A 328 8.71 10.34 17.73
N LYS A 329 8.50 10.63 16.44
CA LYS A 329 8.36 12.01 15.94
C LYS A 329 6.91 12.46 15.97
N GLU A 330 6.69 13.78 16.01
CA GLU A 330 5.36 14.34 15.78
C GLU A 330 5.00 14.20 14.29
N VAL A 331 3.89 13.54 13.98
CA VAL A 331 3.45 13.26 12.60
C VAL A 331 2.09 13.90 12.33
N ILE A 332 2.01 14.66 11.24
CA ILE A 332 0.84 15.38 10.77
C ILE A 332 0.42 14.79 9.44
N THR A 333 -0.81 14.28 9.33
CA THR A 333 -1.31 13.65 8.09
C THR A 333 -2.34 14.54 7.40
N TYR A 334 -2.15 14.76 6.10
CA TYR A 334 -3.05 15.55 5.27
C TYR A 334 -4.05 14.71 4.47
N GLY A 335 -3.71 13.45 4.18
CA GLY A 335 -4.68 12.41 3.88
C GLY A 335 -4.97 11.56 5.12
N ILE A 336 -5.66 10.45 4.89
CA ILE A 336 -6.01 9.43 5.87
C ILE A 336 -5.26 8.12 5.53
N PRO A 337 -3.92 8.05 5.72
CA PRO A 337 -3.22 6.77 5.61
C PRO A 337 -3.75 5.76 6.63
N PHE A 338 -3.46 4.47 6.45
CA PHE A 338 -3.99 3.40 7.31
C PHE A 338 -3.68 3.57 8.81
N TYR A 339 -2.58 4.27 9.14
CA TYR A 339 -2.12 4.52 10.50
C TYR A 339 -2.64 5.84 11.13
N ALA A 340 -3.35 6.69 10.37
CA ALA A 340 -4.01 7.88 10.89
C ALA A 340 -5.31 7.57 11.65
N GLY A 341 -5.83 8.47 12.48
CA GLY A 341 -7.14 8.31 13.11
C GLY A 341 -7.20 7.29 14.26
N TRP A 342 -6.06 6.82 14.77
CA TRP A 342 -5.95 5.91 15.93
C TRP A 342 -5.33 6.56 17.17
N GLY A 343 -5.22 7.90 17.20
CA GLY A 343 -4.63 8.67 18.31
C GLY A 343 -3.11 8.87 18.26
N LEU A 344 -2.42 8.29 17.27
CA LEU A 344 -0.95 8.38 17.13
C LEU A 344 -0.47 9.59 16.30
N THR A 345 -1.36 10.26 15.59
CA THR A 345 -1.07 11.30 14.59
C THR A 345 -1.93 12.54 14.80
N LYS A 346 -1.48 13.70 14.31
CA LYS A 346 -2.30 14.91 14.20
C LYS A 346 -2.96 14.95 12.81
N ASP A 347 -4.18 14.47 12.74
CA ASP A 347 -4.88 14.30 11.46
C ASP A 347 -5.59 15.59 11.02
N LYS A 348 -5.28 16.09 9.81
CA LYS A 348 -6.03 17.20 9.18
C LYS A 348 -7.35 16.72 8.56
N GLN A 349 -7.53 15.40 8.38
CA GLN A 349 -8.78 14.75 7.94
C GLN A 349 -9.20 13.63 8.91
N LYS A 350 -10.50 13.41 9.11
CA LYS A 350 -11.02 12.42 10.09
C LYS A 350 -11.73 11.25 9.43
N CYS A 351 -11.39 10.01 9.81
CA CYS A 351 -12.18 8.83 9.47
C CYS A 351 -13.11 8.42 10.61
N LYS A 352 -14.43 8.60 10.42
CA LYS A 352 -15.44 8.27 11.45
C LYS A 352 -15.59 6.77 11.77
N ARG A 353 -14.98 5.87 10.98
CA ARG A 353 -15.02 4.41 11.19
C ARG A 353 -13.88 3.89 12.07
N ARG A 354 -12.90 4.74 12.41
CA ARG A 354 -11.79 4.41 13.33
C ARG A 354 -12.22 4.87 14.72
N LEU A 355 -12.60 3.92 15.56
CA LEU A 355 -13.35 4.16 16.79
C LEU A 355 -12.52 3.92 18.07
N ARG A 356 -11.33 3.35 17.95
CA ARG A 356 -10.46 2.95 19.05
C ARG A 356 -9.14 3.72 18.99
N GLU A 357 -8.57 4.04 20.14
CA GLU A 357 -7.18 4.51 20.22
C GLU A 357 -6.22 3.32 20.29
N ARG A 358 -5.05 3.44 19.67
CA ARG A 358 -4.02 2.38 19.65
C ARG A 358 -2.69 2.91 20.13
N THR A 359 -1.97 2.11 20.92
CA THR A 359 -0.54 2.35 21.10
C THR A 359 0.22 1.98 19.83
N LEU A 360 1.45 2.47 19.72
CA LEU A 360 2.30 2.19 18.58
C LEU A 360 2.61 0.68 18.44
N GLU A 361 2.79 -0.01 19.57
CA GLU A 361 3.00 -1.46 19.63
C GLU A 361 1.77 -2.24 19.19
N GLU A 362 0.56 -1.79 19.54
CA GLU A 362 -0.68 -2.45 19.09
C GLU A 362 -0.91 -2.27 17.59
N LEU A 363 -0.69 -1.06 17.07
CA LEU A 363 -0.76 -0.80 15.63
C LEU A 363 0.30 -1.61 14.89
N PHE A 364 1.54 -1.65 15.40
CA PHE A 364 2.60 -2.46 14.82
C PHE A 364 2.23 -3.94 14.81
N PHE A 365 1.79 -4.51 15.95
CA PHE A 365 1.41 -5.91 16.03
C PHE A 365 0.34 -6.24 15.00
N ILE A 366 -0.73 -5.45 14.94
CA ILE A 366 -1.85 -5.69 14.04
C ILE A 366 -1.44 -5.56 12.57
N VAL A 367 -0.65 -4.54 12.21
CA VAL A 367 -0.25 -4.29 10.82
C VAL A 367 0.86 -5.25 10.35
N TYR A 368 1.96 -5.33 11.10
CA TYR A 368 3.20 -5.99 10.69
C TYR A 368 3.22 -7.47 11.05
N ILE A 369 2.63 -7.91 12.16
CA ILE A 369 2.66 -9.33 12.56
C ILE A 369 1.36 -10.04 12.16
N LEU A 370 0.21 -9.49 12.54
CA LEU A 370 -1.07 -10.18 12.34
C LEU A 370 -1.57 -10.09 10.89
N TYR A 371 -1.58 -8.89 10.28
CA TYR A 371 -2.18 -8.64 8.97
C TYR A 371 -1.25 -8.89 7.78
N THR A 372 0.05 -8.63 7.94
CA THR A 372 1.06 -8.92 6.90
C THR A 372 1.38 -10.43 6.88
N ARG A 373 1.75 -10.96 5.71
CA ARG A 373 2.28 -12.32 5.55
C ARG A 373 3.69 -12.28 4.99
N TYR A 374 4.55 -13.15 5.48
CA TYR A 374 5.95 -13.23 5.06
C TYR A 374 6.25 -14.56 4.38
N CYS A 375 7.05 -14.48 3.33
CA CYS A 375 7.54 -15.61 2.53
C CYS A 375 9.04 -15.38 2.31
N ASP A 376 9.84 -16.41 2.57
CA ASP A 376 11.23 -16.46 2.11
C ASP A 376 11.23 -16.54 0.57
N PRO A 377 11.82 -15.56 -0.15
CA PRO A 377 11.83 -15.55 -1.61
C PRO A 377 12.76 -16.61 -2.23
N GLU A 378 13.75 -17.10 -1.49
CA GLU A 378 14.69 -18.13 -1.96
C GLU A 378 14.13 -19.54 -1.72
N THR A 379 13.62 -19.84 -0.52
CA THR A 379 13.10 -21.17 -0.19
C THR A 379 11.61 -21.37 -0.48
N LEU A 380 10.87 -20.30 -0.79
CA LEU A 380 9.41 -20.28 -0.99
C LEU A 380 8.68 -20.97 0.17
N LYS A 381 8.96 -20.52 1.38
CA LYS A 381 8.33 -20.97 2.64
C LYS A 381 7.75 -19.78 3.40
N ASN A 382 6.66 -20.02 4.10
CA ASN A 382 6.14 -19.07 5.09
C ASN A 382 7.17 -18.91 6.22
N ILE A 383 7.43 -17.67 6.58
CA ILE A 383 8.32 -17.26 7.68
C ILE A 383 7.62 -16.22 8.56
N GLU A 384 8.20 -15.86 9.69
CA GLU A 384 7.72 -14.76 10.53
C GLU A 384 8.47 -13.45 10.20
N ILE A 385 8.03 -12.33 10.78
CA ILE A 385 8.68 -11.02 10.57
C ILE A 385 10.13 -11.01 11.08
N GLU A 386 10.43 -11.72 12.17
CA GLU A 386 11.78 -11.78 12.74
C GLU A 386 12.76 -12.45 11.77
N ASP A 387 12.34 -13.52 11.09
CA ASP A 387 13.14 -14.20 10.07
C ASP A 387 13.38 -13.28 8.87
N ALA A 388 12.32 -12.60 8.40
CA ALA A 388 12.40 -11.66 7.29
C ALA A 388 13.31 -10.45 7.60
N ILE A 389 13.29 -9.95 8.84
CA ILE A 389 14.22 -8.90 9.29
C ILE A 389 15.66 -9.43 9.27
N GLN A 390 15.90 -10.64 9.78
CA GLN A 390 17.24 -11.22 9.84
C GLN A 390 17.84 -11.41 8.44
N ASP A 391 17.10 -12.03 7.51
CA ASP A 391 17.60 -12.23 6.15
C ASP A 391 17.78 -10.89 5.42
N ILE A 392 16.90 -9.90 5.61
CA ILE A 392 17.10 -8.55 5.04
C ILE A 392 18.38 -7.88 5.57
N ILE A 393 18.77 -8.11 6.83
CA ILE A 393 20.04 -7.58 7.38
C ILE A 393 21.23 -8.21 6.65
N GLU A 394 21.18 -9.51 6.38
CA GLU A 394 22.23 -10.27 5.70
C GLU A 394 22.29 -9.92 4.20
N LYS A 395 21.18 -10.02 3.48
CA LYS A 395 21.07 -9.66 2.05
C LYS A 395 21.37 -8.20 1.76
N ARG A 396 21.12 -7.28 2.70
CA ARG A 396 21.56 -5.87 2.56
C ARG A 396 23.08 -5.74 2.62
N ARG A 397 23.76 -6.55 3.45
CA ARG A 397 25.23 -6.57 3.48
C ARG A 397 25.77 -7.09 2.15
N GLU A 398 25.28 -8.24 1.70
CA GLU A 398 25.62 -8.82 0.38
C GLU A 398 25.37 -7.82 -0.77
N PHE A 399 24.25 -7.11 -0.73
CA PHE A 399 23.93 -6.07 -1.71
C PHE A 399 25.03 -5.02 -1.77
N PHE A 400 25.37 -4.37 -0.65
CA PHE A 400 26.40 -3.32 -0.66
C PHE A 400 27.80 -3.85 -0.99
N GLU A 401 28.15 -5.07 -0.55
CA GLU A 401 29.40 -5.74 -0.94
C GLU A 401 29.47 -6.02 -2.45
N SER A 402 28.34 -6.24 -3.13
CA SER A 402 28.31 -6.46 -4.59
C SER A 402 28.51 -5.22 -5.47
N TYR A 403 28.61 -4.01 -4.88
CA TYR A 403 28.87 -2.74 -5.57
C TYR A 403 30.24 -2.11 -5.20
N VAL A 404 31.07 -2.82 -4.43
CA VAL A 404 32.46 -2.43 -4.06
C VAL A 404 33.46 -3.26 -4.87
#